data_AF-A0A5A7S5N2-F1
#
_entry.id   AF-A0A5A7S5N2-F1
#
_cell.length_a   1.000
_cell.length_b   1.000
_cell.length_c   1.000
_cell.angle_alpha   90.00
_cell.angle_beta   90.00
_cell.angle_gamma   90.00
#
_symmetry.space_group_name_H-M   'P 1'
#
loop_
_entity.id
_entity.type
_entity.pdbx_description
1 polymer ?
#
loop_
_entity_poly.entity_id
_entity_poly.type
_entity_poly.pdbx_seq_one_letter_code
_entity_poly.pdbx_strand_id
1 'polypeptide(L)'
;MRRLPLALAAVAVATMAAGCGSTIQGTALPEGSSTAIKDYGKYKDVLQECDAVADDLIAKTVGGDSIERGFFGAICRWDVAGPAGNTKVTFNWFESGSLQVERAATEKLQYAIKDIAIQGRKAFQSQPPNDPDSCGVTAGSPSSGIIGWWVQYRPGAAHPDPCQAAVKLAELTLNLSR
;
A
#
# COMPACT_ATOMS: atom_id res chain seq x y z
N MET A 1 -40.94 41.88 35.36
CA MET A 1 -39.99 40.85 35.82
C MET A 1 -39.81 39.82 34.69
N ARG A 2 -38.78 39.97 33.86
CA ARG A 2 -38.62 39.19 32.61
C ARG A 2 -37.18 38.68 32.51
N ARG A 3 -36.76 37.85 33.48
CA ARG A 3 -35.42 37.21 33.53
C ARG A 3 -35.46 35.71 33.19
N LEU A 4 -36.42 35.28 32.37
CA LEU A 4 -36.56 33.88 31.99
C LEU A 4 -35.88 33.43 30.67
N PRO A 5 -35.58 34.28 29.66
CA PRO A 5 -35.07 33.75 28.38
C PRO A 5 -33.55 33.51 28.38
N LEU A 6 -32.78 34.16 29.26
CA LEU A 6 -31.32 33.97 29.29
C LEU A 6 -30.89 32.67 29.97
N ALA A 7 -31.67 32.17 30.94
CA ALA A 7 -31.33 30.95 31.67
C ALA A 7 -31.45 29.70 30.79
N LEU A 8 -32.44 29.63 29.88
CA LEU A 8 -32.61 28.48 28.99
C LEU A 8 -31.53 28.40 27.90
N ALA A 9 -31.05 29.54 27.39
CA ALA A 9 -30.01 29.55 26.35
C ALA A 9 -28.66 29.07 26.88
N ALA A 10 -28.30 29.41 28.12
CA ALA A 10 -27.04 28.99 28.73
C ALA A 10 -26.99 27.47 29.00
N VAL A 11 -28.13 26.87 29.35
CA VAL A 11 -28.22 25.42 29.62
C VAL A 11 -28.11 24.59 28.33
N ALA A 12 -28.65 25.08 27.21
CA ALA A 12 -28.59 24.38 25.92
C ALA A 12 -27.17 24.35 25.31
N VAL A 13 -26.34 25.37 25.55
CA VAL A 13 -24.94 25.40 25.07
C VAL A 13 -24.05 24.49 25.94
N ALA A 14 -24.34 24.39 27.23
CA ALA A 14 -23.59 23.51 28.14
C ALA A 14 -23.80 22.01 27.86
N THR A 15 -24.99 21.61 27.40
CA THR A 15 -25.27 20.20 27.07
C THR A 15 -24.69 19.76 25.72
N MET A 16 -24.41 20.69 24.80
CA MET A 16 -23.74 20.39 23.53
C MET A 16 -22.22 20.18 23.68
N ALA A 17 -21.59 20.74 24.72
CA ALA A 17 -20.16 20.55 24.99
C ALA A 17 -19.83 19.19 25.64
N ALA A 18 -20.85 18.47 26.14
CA ALA A 18 -20.70 17.13 26.72
C ALA A 18 -20.91 16.00 25.67
N GLY A 19 -20.90 16.35 24.38
CA GLY A 19 -21.05 15.39 23.29
C GLY A 19 -19.84 14.46 23.15
N CYS A 20 -20.01 13.19 23.51
CA CYS A 20 -19.41 11.95 23.00
C CYS A 20 -17.91 11.89 22.61
N GLY A 21 -17.06 12.81 23.07
CA GLY A 21 -15.61 12.66 22.94
C GLY A 21 -15.08 11.70 23.99
N SER A 22 -14.83 10.44 23.63
CA SER A 22 -14.02 9.56 24.48
C SER A 22 -12.55 9.92 24.28
N THR A 23 -11.91 10.47 25.31
CA THR A 23 -10.46 10.57 25.32
C THR A 23 -9.91 9.18 25.58
N ILE A 24 -9.31 8.56 24.57
CA ILE A 24 -8.52 7.35 24.79
C ILE A 24 -7.25 7.81 25.51
N GLN A 25 -7.07 7.41 26.77
CA GLN A 25 -5.78 7.62 27.43
C GLN A 25 -4.72 6.80 26.71
N GLY A 26 -3.74 7.50 26.13
CA GLY A 26 -2.59 6.92 25.48
C GLY A 26 -1.46 7.93 25.46
N THR A 27 -0.23 7.43 25.54
CA THR A 27 0.95 8.27 25.34
C THR A 27 1.19 8.37 23.84
N ALA A 28 1.30 9.60 23.31
CA ALA A 28 1.73 9.79 21.93
C ALA A 28 3.17 9.26 21.79
N LEU A 29 3.33 8.28 20.91
CA LEU A 29 4.61 7.66 20.61
C LEU A 29 5.03 8.12 19.20
N PRO A 30 6.30 8.48 18.95
CA PRO A 30 6.75 8.75 17.59
C PRO A 30 6.55 7.51 16.71
N GLU A 31 6.41 7.69 15.40
CA GLU A 31 6.35 6.54 14.48
C GLU A 31 7.56 5.63 14.71
N GLY A 32 7.32 4.32 14.91
CA GLY A 32 8.35 3.34 15.24
C GLY A 32 8.65 3.14 16.74
N SER A 33 7.95 3.82 17.67
CA SER A 33 8.21 3.68 19.12
C SER A 33 7.61 2.41 19.79
N SER A 34 7.21 1.41 19.01
CA SER A 34 6.93 0.09 19.59
C SER A 34 8.18 -0.45 20.30
N THR A 35 8.02 -0.97 21.52
CA THR A 35 9.10 -1.68 22.24
C THR A 35 9.69 -2.73 21.30
N ALA A 36 10.97 -2.59 20.96
CA ALA A 36 11.67 -3.55 20.12
C ALA A 36 11.49 -4.96 20.72
N ILE A 37 10.79 -5.83 20.01
CA ILE A 37 10.64 -7.23 20.39
C ILE A 37 12.04 -7.83 20.21
N LYS A 38 12.73 -8.12 21.32
CA LYS A 38 14.11 -8.61 21.32
C LYS A 38 14.27 -10.04 20.77
N ASP A 39 13.18 -10.70 20.39
CA ASP A 39 13.18 -12.03 19.79
C ASP A 39 12.37 -12.04 18.49
N TYR A 40 13.07 -11.81 17.39
CA TYR A 40 12.55 -11.87 16.03
C TYR A 40 12.66 -13.28 15.42
N GLY A 41 12.83 -14.35 16.22
CA GLY A 41 13.27 -15.67 15.73
C GLY A 41 12.65 -16.19 14.42
N LYS A 42 11.40 -15.81 14.10
CA LYS A 42 10.63 -16.19 12.89
C LYS A 42 10.22 -15.06 11.94
N TYR A 43 10.53 -13.79 12.26
CA TYR A 43 10.24 -12.61 11.44
C TYR A 43 11.54 -11.83 11.27
N LYS A 44 12.43 -12.31 10.40
CA LYS A 44 13.65 -11.58 10.05
C LYS A 44 13.25 -10.28 9.34
N ASP A 45 14.01 -9.20 9.56
CA ASP A 45 13.95 -8.01 8.70
C ASP A 45 12.62 -7.23 8.70
N VAL A 46 11.87 -7.21 9.82
CA VAL A 46 10.59 -6.48 9.93
C VAL A 46 10.75 -5.01 9.50
N LEU A 47 10.00 -4.60 8.47
CA LEU A 47 9.98 -3.28 7.79
C LEU A 47 11.07 -3.07 6.72
N GLN A 48 12.08 -3.92 6.60
CA GLN A 48 13.06 -3.83 5.50
C GLN A 48 12.47 -4.29 4.16
N GLU A 49 11.33 -4.98 4.16
CA GLU A 49 10.68 -5.41 2.92
C GLU A 49 10.28 -4.21 2.07
N CYS A 50 9.90 -3.08 2.68
CA CYS A 50 9.62 -1.83 1.96
C CYS A 50 10.85 -1.23 1.26
N ASP A 51 12.05 -1.63 1.67
CA ASP A 51 13.31 -1.16 1.07
C ASP A 51 13.87 -2.17 0.06
N ALA A 52 13.10 -3.21 -0.29
CA ALA A 52 13.49 -4.21 -1.27
C ALA A 52 13.68 -3.64 -2.68
N VAL A 53 13.22 -2.42 -2.97
CA VAL A 53 13.57 -1.65 -4.17
C VAL A 53 13.80 -0.21 -3.73
N ALA A 54 14.90 0.40 -4.16
CA ALA A 54 15.20 1.79 -3.84
C ALA A 54 14.16 2.75 -4.44
N ASP A 55 13.79 3.79 -3.69
CA ASP A 55 12.73 4.73 -4.05
C ASP A 55 12.97 5.42 -5.41
N ASP A 56 14.22 5.73 -5.75
CA ASP A 56 14.60 6.32 -7.04
C ASP A 56 14.36 5.35 -8.22
N LEU A 57 14.60 4.06 -8.01
CA LEU A 57 14.27 3.00 -8.98
C LEU A 57 12.77 2.81 -9.09
N ILE A 58 12.00 2.91 -7.99
CA ILE A 58 10.53 2.87 -8.04
C ILE A 58 10.01 4.03 -8.88
N ALA A 59 10.42 5.27 -8.55
CA ALA A 59 10.01 6.48 -9.26
C ALA A 59 10.32 6.38 -10.76
N LYS A 60 11.56 6.03 -11.10
CA LYS A 60 12.00 5.86 -12.49
C LYS A 60 11.22 4.79 -13.23
N THR A 61 10.91 3.66 -12.59
CA THR A 61 10.20 2.53 -13.22
C THR A 61 8.78 2.91 -13.63
N VAL A 62 8.12 3.76 -12.85
CA VAL A 62 6.77 4.26 -13.17
C VAL A 62 6.79 5.61 -13.92
N GLY A 63 7.96 6.07 -14.37
CA GLY A 63 8.10 7.30 -15.16
C GLY A 63 7.86 8.60 -14.36
N GLY A 64 8.17 8.59 -13.06
CA GLY A 64 8.06 9.75 -12.18
C GLY A 64 9.40 10.40 -11.83
N ASP A 65 9.30 11.61 -11.27
CA ASP A 65 10.42 12.49 -10.92
C ASP A 65 10.64 12.59 -9.40
N SER A 66 9.56 12.54 -8.62
CA SER A 66 9.61 12.62 -7.16
C SER A 66 8.69 11.58 -6.52
N ILE A 67 9.11 11.06 -5.38
CA ILE A 67 8.43 9.98 -4.68
C ILE A 67 8.26 10.34 -3.20
N GLU A 68 7.04 10.15 -2.71
CA GLU A 68 6.68 10.29 -1.31
C GLU A 68 6.15 8.94 -0.81
N ARG A 69 6.68 8.48 0.32
CA ARG A 69 6.27 7.21 0.91
C ARG A 69 5.23 7.48 2.00
N GLY A 70 4.01 6.97 1.80
CA GLY A 70 2.84 7.31 2.62
C GLY A 70 2.44 6.26 3.66
N PHE A 71 2.93 5.02 3.55
CA PHE A 71 2.63 3.95 4.50
C PHE A 71 3.68 2.83 4.48
N PHE A 72 3.99 2.28 5.66
CA PHE A 72 4.97 1.19 5.88
C PHE A 72 4.38 0.10 6.77
N GLY A 73 4.64 -1.16 6.42
CA GLY A 73 4.20 -2.34 7.16
C GLY A 73 4.24 -3.57 6.27
N ALA A 74 3.28 -4.49 6.44
CA ALA A 74 3.11 -5.62 5.52
C ALA A 74 2.78 -5.21 4.07
N ILE A 75 2.36 -3.94 3.90
CA ILE A 75 2.12 -3.28 2.63
C ILE A 75 2.85 -1.94 2.69
N CYS A 76 3.51 -1.56 1.61
CA CYS A 76 4.22 -0.31 1.45
C CYS A 76 3.55 0.50 0.33
N ARG A 77 3.38 1.80 0.51
CA ARG A 77 2.69 2.64 -0.47
C ARG A 77 3.46 3.91 -0.75
N TRP A 78 3.51 4.27 -2.03
CA TRP A 78 4.13 5.48 -2.52
C TRP A 78 3.19 6.26 -3.41
N ASP A 79 3.35 7.57 -3.34
CA ASP A 79 2.84 8.53 -4.29
C ASP A 79 4.02 9.03 -5.13
N VAL A 80 3.97 8.78 -6.42
CA VAL A 80 5.01 9.17 -7.36
C VAL A 80 4.45 10.25 -8.27
N ALA A 81 5.00 11.46 -8.18
CA ALA A 81 4.67 12.54 -9.10
C ALA A 81 5.55 12.45 -10.36
N GLY A 82 4.93 12.68 -11.52
CA GLY A 82 5.63 12.76 -12.80
C GLY A 82 4.81 13.50 -13.86
N PRO A 83 5.30 13.54 -15.11
CA PRO A 83 4.65 14.27 -16.20
C PRO A 83 3.22 13.79 -16.52
N ALA A 84 2.92 12.52 -16.25
CA ALA A 84 1.60 11.91 -16.43
C ALA A 84 0.63 12.18 -15.26
N GLY A 85 1.07 12.93 -14.23
CA GLY A 85 0.34 13.10 -12.97
C GLY A 85 0.83 12.18 -11.85
N ASN A 86 0.07 12.10 -10.76
CA ASN A 86 0.41 11.27 -9.61
C ASN A 86 0.11 9.78 -9.91
N THR A 87 1.06 8.91 -9.59
CA THR A 87 0.99 7.46 -9.71
C THR A 87 1.00 6.86 -8.31
N LYS A 88 0.03 6.00 -8.01
CA LYS A 88 0.00 5.23 -6.76
C LYS A 88 0.73 3.92 -6.99
N VAL A 89 1.73 3.65 -6.17
CA VAL A 89 2.49 2.39 -6.19
C VAL A 89 2.29 1.67 -4.86
N THR A 90 2.00 0.38 -4.91
CA THR A 90 1.86 -0.46 -3.72
C THR A 90 2.72 -1.69 -3.84
N PHE A 91 3.45 -2.02 -2.78
CA PHE A 91 4.19 -3.27 -2.62
C PHE A 91 3.60 -4.05 -1.46
N ASN A 92 3.50 -5.37 -1.60
CA ASN A 92 3.19 -6.25 -0.49
C ASN A 92 4.17 -7.42 -0.47
N TRP A 93 4.58 -7.83 0.72
CA TRP A 93 5.29 -9.08 0.95
C TRP A 93 4.53 -9.88 1.99
N PHE A 94 3.97 -11.01 1.58
CA PHE A 94 3.26 -11.92 2.48
C PHE A 94 4.09 -13.19 2.66
N GLU A 95 4.86 -13.26 3.75
CA GLU A 95 5.84 -14.33 4.01
C GLU A 95 5.24 -15.74 4.10
N SER A 96 3.96 -15.83 4.45
CA SER A 96 3.16 -17.06 4.50
C SER A 96 2.05 -17.12 3.44
N GLY A 97 2.03 -16.16 2.51
CA GLY A 97 1.05 -16.10 1.42
C GLY A 97 1.28 -17.17 0.35
N SER A 98 0.29 -17.38 -0.52
CA SER A 98 0.42 -18.31 -1.64
C SER A 98 -0.22 -17.74 -2.91
N LEU A 99 0.35 -18.08 -4.06
CA LEU A 99 -0.20 -17.68 -5.36
C LEU A 99 -1.64 -18.15 -5.56
N GLN A 100 -2.02 -19.27 -4.95
CA GLN A 100 -3.37 -19.81 -5.04
C GLN A 100 -4.37 -18.94 -4.28
N VAL A 101 -4.02 -18.50 -3.07
CA VAL A 101 -4.87 -17.62 -2.26
C VAL A 101 -5.02 -16.25 -2.94
N GLU A 102 -3.92 -15.66 -3.41
CA GLU A 102 -3.97 -14.35 -4.10
C GLU A 102 -4.74 -14.43 -5.41
N ARG A 103 -4.61 -15.54 -6.16
CA ARG A 103 -5.43 -15.79 -7.36
C ARG A 103 -6.91 -15.86 -7.00
N ALA A 104 -7.29 -16.67 -6.01
CA ALA A 104 -8.69 -16.82 -5.62
C ALA A 104 -9.28 -15.48 -5.13
N ALA A 105 -8.50 -14.65 -4.45
CA ALA A 105 -8.91 -13.30 -4.08
C ALA A 105 -9.12 -12.40 -5.33
N THR A 106 -8.19 -12.44 -6.28
CA THR A 106 -8.26 -11.69 -7.54
C THR A 106 -9.46 -12.11 -8.40
N GLU A 107 -9.76 -13.40 -8.46
CA GLU A 107 -10.95 -13.93 -9.14
C GLU A 107 -12.23 -13.43 -8.49
N LYS A 108 -12.31 -13.38 -7.14
CA LYS A 108 -13.47 -12.81 -6.43
C LYS A 108 -13.67 -11.31 -6.74
N LEU A 109 -12.58 -10.58 -6.98
CA LEU A 109 -12.63 -9.18 -7.42
C LEU A 109 -13.00 -9.04 -8.91
N GLN A 110 -13.14 -10.15 -9.64
CA GLN A 110 -13.48 -10.20 -11.06
C GLN A 110 -12.44 -9.48 -11.94
N TYR A 111 -11.18 -9.50 -11.52
CA TYR A 111 -10.07 -8.94 -12.30
C TYR A 111 -9.67 -9.94 -13.40
N ALA A 112 -9.23 -9.42 -14.54
CA ALA A 112 -8.60 -10.23 -15.56
C ALA A 112 -7.28 -10.77 -15.02
N ILE A 113 -7.05 -12.08 -15.17
CA ILE A 113 -5.82 -12.74 -14.72
C ILE A 113 -5.09 -13.30 -15.93
N LYS A 114 -3.78 -13.04 -15.99
CA LYS A 114 -2.89 -13.62 -17.00
C LYS A 114 -1.70 -14.27 -16.32
N ASP A 115 -1.52 -15.57 -16.58
CA ASP A 115 -0.37 -16.30 -16.10
C ASP A 115 0.89 -15.85 -16.83
N ILE A 116 1.94 -15.56 -16.06
CA ILE A 116 3.23 -15.10 -16.56
C ILE A 116 4.36 -15.79 -15.80
N ALA A 117 5.59 -15.58 -16.26
CA ALA A 117 6.78 -15.94 -15.52
C ALA A 117 7.68 -14.72 -15.38
N ILE A 118 8.22 -14.50 -14.18
CA ILE A 118 9.18 -13.42 -13.90
C ILE A 118 10.46 -14.08 -13.42
N GLN A 119 11.52 -13.96 -14.21
CA GLN A 119 12.82 -14.59 -13.94
C GLN A 119 12.70 -16.11 -13.69
N GLY A 120 11.85 -16.79 -14.46
CA GLY A 120 11.61 -18.23 -14.35
C GLY A 120 10.68 -18.64 -13.18
N ARG A 121 10.18 -17.68 -12.41
CA ARG A 121 9.28 -17.93 -11.26
C ARG A 121 7.83 -17.79 -11.70
N LYS A 122 6.95 -18.65 -11.18
CA LYS A 122 5.50 -18.55 -11.42
C LYS A 122 4.97 -17.22 -10.88
N ALA A 123 4.19 -16.55 -11.70
CA ALA A 123 3.54 -15.29 -11.36
C ALA A 123 2.23 -15.15 -12.13
N PHE A 124 1.40 -14.19 -11.73
CA PHE A 124 0.26 -13.77 -12.53
C PHE A 124 0.12 -12.25 -12.49
N GLN A 125 -0.30 -11.71 -13.62
CA GLN A 125 -0.74 -10.34 -13.75
C GLN A 125 -2.24 -10.27 -13.44
N SER A 126 -2.66 -9.21 -12.77
CA SER A 126 -4.05 -8.91 -12.47
C SER A 126 -4.41 -7.49 -12.94
N GLN A 127 -5.56 -7.32 -13.57
CA GLN A 127 -6.01 -6.01 -14.04
C GLN A 127 -7.52 -5.86 -13.86
N PRO A 128 -8.03 -4.76 -13.29
CA PRO A 128 -9.47 -4.54 -13.21
C PRO A 128 -10.05 -4.33 -14.62
N PRO A 129 -11.22 -4.92 -14.94
CA PRO A 129 -11.75 -4.91 -16.32
C PRO A 129 -12.10 -3.51 -16.85
N ASN A 130 -12.39 -2.56 -15.96
CA ASN A 130 -12.79 -1.19 -16.31
C ASN A 130 -11.74 -0.14 -15.90
N ASP A 131 -10.51 -0.57 -15.59
CA ASP A 131 -9.42 0.31 -15.20
C ASP A 131 -8.11 -0.15 -15.90
N PRO A 132 -7.92 0.20 -17.18
CA PRO A 132 -6.70 -0.14 -17.91
C PRO A 132 -5.47 0.62 -17.40
N ASP A 133 -5.68 1.66 -16.58
CA ASP A 133 -4.64 2.55 -16.06
C ASP A 133 -4.03 2.00 -14.75
N SER A 134 -4.57 0.89 -14.25
CA SER A 134 -4.06 0.12 -13.12
C SER A 134 -3.66 -1.29 -13.51
N CYS A 135 -2.64 -1.84 -12.84
CA CYS A 135 -2.28 -3.24 -12.98
C CYS A 135 -1.49 -3.74 -11.78
N GLY A 136 -1.69 -5.02 -11.45
CA GLY A 136 -0.98 -5.74 -10.43
C GLY A 136 -0.21 -6.93 -10.99
N VAL A 137 0.81 -7.34 -10.24
CA VAL A 137 1.51 -8.60 -10.43
C VAL A 137 1.70 -9.25 -9.08
N THR A 138 1.46 -10.56 -9.00
CA THR A 138 1.83 -11.38 -7.86
C THR A 138 2.81 -12.46 -8.31
N ALA A 139 3.93 -12.58 -7.60
CA ALA A 139 4.96 -13.58 -7.85
C ALA A 139 5.27 -14.33 -6.56
N GLY A 140 5.83 -15.54 -6.67
CA GLY A 140 6.46 -16.15 -5.49
C GLY A 140 7.50 -15.19 -4.90
N SER A 141 7.73 -15.24 -3.59
CA SER A 141 8.84 -14.55 -2.94
C SER A 141 10.15 -15.35 -3.08
N PRO A 142 11.34 -14.73 -3.11
CA PRO A 142 12.65 -15.38 -3.11
C PRO A 142 12.87 -16.38 -1.98
N SER A 143 12.40 -16.08 -0.77
CA SER A 143 12.57 -16.92 0.41
C SER A 143 11.33 -17.76 0.70
N SER A 144 10.21 -17.11 1.01
CA SER A 144 8.96 -17.74 1.42
C SER A 144 7.77 -16.82 1.15
N GLY A 145 6.66 -17.44 0.77
CA GLY A 145 5.42 -16.74 0.50
C GLY A 145 5.36 -16.09 -0.88
N ILE A 146 4.77 -14.90 -0.96
CA ILE A 146 4.60 -14.15 -2.21
C ILE A 146 5.01 -12.69 -2.05
N ILE A 147 5.32 -12.07 -3.18
CA ILE A 147 5.39 -10.61 -3.31
C ILE A 147 4.32 -10.15 -4.30
N GLY A 148 3.85 -8.92 -4.13
CA GLY A 148 2.98 -8.27 -5.09
C GLY A 148 3.36 -6.81 -5.30
N TRP A 149 3.22 -6.37 -6.54
CA TRP A 149 3.35 -4.97 -6.93
C TRP A 149 2.07 -4.53 -7.63
N TRP A 150 1.58 -3.35 -7.29
CA TRP A 150 0.46 -2.70 -7.93
C TRP A 150 0.86 -1.30 -8.37
N VAL A 151 0.57 -0.96 -9.62
CA VAL A 151 0.80 0.36 -10.20
C VAL A 151 -0.56 0.89 -10.67
N GLN A 152 -0.91 2.09 -10.23
CA GLN A 152 -2.11 2.79 -10.64
C GLN A 152 -1.73 4.21 -11.09
N TYR A 153 -1.83 4.44 -12.39
CA TYR A 153 -1.67 5.78 -12.95
C TYR A 153 -2.93 6.62 -12.78
N ARG A 154 -2.80 7.92 -13.04
CA ARG A 154 -3.96 8.81 -13.11
C ARG A 154 -4.85 8.40 -14.29
N PRO A 155 -6.15 8.15 -14.07
CA PRO A 155 -7.02 7.71 -15.14
C PRO A 155 -7.09 8.68 -16.33
N GLY A 156 -6.99 8.14 -17.54
CA GLY A 156 -7.04 8.89 -18.79
C GLY A 156 -5.83 9.78 -19.09
N ALA A 157 -4.78 9.74 -18.27
CA ALA A 157 -3.51 10.40 -18.58
C ALA A 157 -2.69 9.58 -19.58
N ALA A 158 -1.81 10.23 -20.34
CA ALA A 158 -0.83 9.51 -21.14
C ALA A 158 0.28 8.97 -20.21
N HIS A 159 0.30 7.66 -19.99
CA HIS A 159 1.26 6.99 -19.11
C HIS A 159 1.83 5.72 -19.76
N PRO A 160 2.97 5.18 -19.25
CA PRO A 160 3.48 3.87 -19.65
C PRO A 160 2.51 2.73 -19.31
N ASP A 161 2.76 1.52 -19.81
CA ASP A 161 1.94 0.34 -19.47
C ASP A 161 2.08 -0.01 -17.96
N PRO A 162 0.98 -0.03 -17.18
CA PRO A 162 1.04 -0.29 -15.74
C PRO A 162 1.47 -1.72 -15.41
N CYS A 163 1.16 -2.69 -16.27
CA CYS A 163 1.54 -4.08 -16.08
C CYS A 163 3.04 -4.27 -16.31
N GLN A 164 3.60 -3.64 -17.33
CA GLN A 164 5.05 -3.64 -17.57
C GLN A 164 5.80 -3.00 -16.40
N ALA A 165 5.29 -1.89 -15.85
CA ALA A 165 5.87 -1.27 -14.68
C ALA A 165 5.82 -2.19 -13.44
N ALA A 166 4.67 -2.82 -13.16
CA ALA A 166 4.51 -3.78 -12.07
C ALA A 166 5.43 -5.02 -12.22
N VAL A 167 5.55 -5.57 -13.44
CA VAL A 167 6.50 -6.65 -13.74
C VAL A 167 7.93 -6.19 -13.47
N LYS A 168 8.29 -4.96 -13.89
CA LYS A 168 9.65 -4.45 -13.71
C LYS A 168 10.01 -4.27 -12.24
N LEU A 169 9.09 -3.78 -11.42
CA LEU A 169 9.29 -3.67 -9.98
C LEU A 169 9.47 -5.05 -9.34
N ALA A 170 8.67 -6.04 -9.74
CA ALA A 170 8.85 -7.42 -9.28
C ALA A 170 10.21 -8.00 -9.70
N GLU A 171 10.69 -7.72 -10.93
CA GLU A 171 12.03 -8.12 -11.35
C GLU A 171 13.13 -7.51 -10.47
N LEU A 172 13.01 -6.23 -10.11
CA LEU A 172 13.97 -5.55 -9.25
C LEU A 172 14.01 -6.19 -7.86
N THR A 173 12.85 -6.45 -7.25
CA THR A 173 12.75 -7.16 -5.97
C THR A 173 13.40 -8.54 -6.02
N LEU A 174 13.12 -9.33 -7.07
CA LEU A 174 13.64 -10.70 -7.20
C LEU A 174 15.15 -10.74 -7.52
N ASN A 175 15.67 -9.74 -8.23
CA ASN A 175 17.10 -9.65 -8.56
C ASN A 175 17.98 -9.35 -7.33
N LEU A 176 17.45 -8.62 -6.35
CA LEU A 176 18.19 -8.22 -5.14
C LEU A 176 18.37 -9.35 -4.13
N SER A 177 17.79 -10.52 -4.37
CA SER A 177 17.77 -11.65 -3.43
C SER A 177 18.92 -12.65 -3.63
N ARG A 178 20.13 -12.17 -3.94
CA ARG A 178 21.33 -13.00 -4.05
C ARG A 178 22.28 -12.78 -2.88
#